data_AF-A0A0C3NX05-F1
#
_entry.id   AF-A0A0C3NX05-F1
#
_cell.length_a   1.000
_cell.length_b   1.000
_cell.length_c   1.000
_cell.angle_alpha   90.00
_cell.angle_beta   90.00
_cell.angle_gamma   90.00
#
_symmetry.space_group_name_H-M   'P 1'
#
loop_
_entity.id
_entity.type
_entity.pdbx_description
1 polymer ?
#
loop_
_entity_poly.entity_id
_entity_poly.type
_entity_poly.pdbx_seq_one_letter_code
_entity_poly.pdbx_strand_id
1 'polypeptide(L)'
;MDIQMDYITQVWYMLHPVPGNKAIMEIQQSNLNDDEITALPWAFIPVFYGTHVTLFLWRYYLLIELFEQFKKNSANKYTAFLPTLISNIVHLDNVIEFLICPCLDVPLAELPDYHSKNSDEYLVTEYLIGWHDPQSVNYFQAHCPTNLEHISMEGFDWKEYSDHIPKLMDRADYNWDIEKVPYKDYKKLWDAVEEWWVKWEDDSMEEGEEEQHSLPSTAQAIQKQGRGDSNGEGDEWPPKRIPNPMADVEAMESQ
;
A
#
# COMPACT_ATOMS: atom_id res chain seq x y z
N MET A 1 -2.93 24.33 2.47
CA MET A 1 -2.85 23.69 1.16
C MET A 1 -1.51 24.04 0.53
N ASP A 2 -1.32 25.19 -0.12
CA ASP A 2 -0.08 25.58 -0.83
C ASP A 2 1.20 25.28 -0.02
N ILE A 3 1.39 25.93 1.15
CA ILE A 3 2.56 25.75 2.03
C ILE A 3 2.76 24.28 2.48
N GLN A 4 1.69 23.50 2.59
CA GLN A 4 1.75 22.08 2.97
C GLN A 4 2.19 21.22 1.78
N MET A 5 1.64 21.48 0.58
CA MET A 5 2.09 20.84 -0.65
C MET A 5 3.54 21.19 -1.00
N ASP A 6 3.94 22.45 -0.77
CA ASP A 6 5.33 22.86 -0.92
C ASP A 6 6.24 22.04 0.01
N TYR A 7 5.87 21.80 1.28
CA TYR A 7 6.65 20.95 2.19
C TYR A 7 6.66 19.46 1.78
N ILE A 8 5.48 18.89 1.52
CA ILE A 8 5.27 17.50 1.05
C ILE A 8 6.17 17.17 -0.14
N THR A 9 6.21 18.07 -1.14
CA THR A 9 6.97 17.83 -2.38
C THR A 9 8.50 17.95 -2.21
N GLN A 10 8.98 18.48 -1.08
CA GLN A 10 10.40 18.58 -0.75
C GLN A 10 10.96 17.32 -0.07
N VAL A 11 10.14 16.53 0.62
CA VAL A 11 10.62 15.40 1.44
C VAL A 11 10.49 14.08 0.68
N TRP A 12 11.62 13.43 0.46
CA TRP A 12 11.73 12.19 -0.30
C TRP A 12 12.29 11.05 0.57
N TYR A 13 11.60 9.92 0.54
CA TYR A 13 11.88 8.71 1.29
C TYR A 13 12.25 7.60 0.30
N MET A 14 13.36 6.90 0.54
CA MET A 14 13.83 5.80 -0.31
C MET A 14 14.05 4.55 0.53
N LEU A 15 13.62 3.39 0.00
CA LEU A 15 13.73 2.11 0.66
C LEU A 15 14.94 1.32 0.13
N HIS A 16 15.86 0.94 1.01
CA HIS A 16 17.11 0.26 0.65
C HIS A 16 17.32 -1.05 1.45
N PRO A 17 17.89 -2.09 0.85
CA PRO A 17 18.24 -3.32 1.57
C PRO A 17 19.51 -3.13 2.41
N VAL A 18 19.47 -3.50 3.69
CA VAL A 18 20.61 -3.29 4.60
C VAL A 18 21.78 -4.23 4.25
N PRO A 19 23.00 -3.72 3.98
CA PRO A 19 24.16 -4.56 3.69
C PRO A 19 24.48 -5.55 4.82
N GLY A 20 24.30 -6.84 4.54
CA GLY A 20 24.56 -7.92 5.49
C GLY A 20 23.37 -8.31 6.39
N ASN A 21 22.25 -7.59 6.37
CA ASN A 21 21.01 -7.99 7.06
C ASN A 21 19.84 -8.07 6.07
N LYS A 22 19.36 -9.29 5.81
CA LYS A 22 18.23 -9.54 4.89
C LYS A 22 16.85 -9.46 5.54
N ALA A 23 16.77 -9.30 6.87
CA ALA A 23 15.51 -9.33 7.60
C ALA A 23 14.91 -7.93 7.84
N ILE A 24 15.65 -6.87 7.50
CA ILE A 24 15.21 -5.47 7.63
C ILE A 24 15.55 -4.68 6.37
N MET A 25 14.80 -3.61 6.13
CA MET A 25 15.06 -2.59 5.12
C MET A 25 15.34 -1.25 5.83
N GLU A 26 16.18 -0.42 5.23
CA GLU A 26 16.46 0.95 5.65
C GLU A 26 15.55 1.92 4.88
N ILE A 27 14.96 2.88 5.58
CA ILE A 27 14.30 4.03 4.97
C ILE A 27 15.23 5.23 5.15
N GLN A 28 15.73 5.75 4.04
CA GLN A 28 16.48 7.00 4.02
C GLN A 28 15.54 8.16 3.72
N GLN A 29 15.71 9.26 4.45
CA GLN A 29 15.01 10.52 4.19
C GLN A 29 15.98 11.54 3.59
N SER A 30 15.51 12.29 2.61
CA SER A 30 16.19 13.40 1.94
C SER A 30 15.25 14.60 1.85
N ASN A 31 15.79 15.82 1.97
CA ASN A 31 15.10 17.06 1.65
C ASN A 31 15.71 17.64 0.36
N LEU A 32 14.89 17.86 -0.68
CA LEU A 32 15.34 18.37 -1.97
C LEU A 32 15.81 19.85 -1.93
N ASN A 33 15.53 20.57 -0.83
CA ASN A 33 15.94 21.95 -0.62
C ASN A 33 17.20 22.13 0.25
N ASP A 34 17.80 21.05 0.76
CA ASP A 34 19.05 21.14 1.53
C ASP A 34 20.26 21.32 0.59
N ASP A 35 21.20 22.22 0.95
CA ASP A 35 22.39 22.55 0.12
C ASP A 35 23.28 21.33 -0.19
N GLU A 36 23.24 20.30 0.67
CA GLU A 36 23.77 18.96 0.41
C GLU A 36 22.63 17.95 0.65
N ILE A 37 22.24 17.20 -0.39
CA ILE A 37 21.25 16.11 -0.27
C ILE A 37 21.86 14.96 0.53
N THR A 38 21.82 15.09 1.84
CA THR A 38 22.25 14.07 2.80
C THR A 38 21.10 13.11 3.03
N ALA A 39 21.08 12.02 2.28
CA ALA A 39 20.21 10.88 2.55
C ALA A 39 20.59 10.28 3.92
N LEU A 40 19.84 10.64 4.96
CA LEU A 40 20.07 10.16 6.32
C LEU A 40 19.24 8.89 6.57
N PRO A 41 19.79 7.85 7.21
CA PRO A 41 18.99 6.74 7.72
C PRO A 41 17.98 7.29 8.72
N TRP A 42 16.70 7.30 8.35
CA TRP A 42 15.62 7.84 9.18
C TRP A 42 15.02 6.73 10.04
N ALA A 43 14.72 5.59 9.42
CA ALA A 43 14.15 4.43 10.08
C ALA A 43 14.68 3.13 9.49
N PHE A 44 14.42 2.03 10.20
CA PHE A 44 14.52 0.68 9.65
C PHE A 44 13.16 -0.01 9.84
N ILE A 45 12.78 -0.88 8.92
CA ILE A 45 11.52 -1.64 8.99
C ILE A 45 11.78 -3.14 8.79
N PRO A 46 10.92 -4.04 9.30
CA PRO A 46 10.94 -5.46 8.93
C PRO A 46 10.83 -5.65 7.40
N VAL A 47 11.56 -6.62 6.84
CA VAL A 47 11.59 -6.86 5.38
C VAL A 47 10.22 -7.27 4.81
N PHE A 48 9.34 -7.87 5.61
CA PHE A 48 8.01 -8.30 5.15
C PHE A 48 7.08 -7.12 4.82
N TYR A 49 7.26 -5.94 5.43
CA TYR A 49 6.56 -4.73 5.00
C TYR A 49 7.14 -4.13 3.71
N GLY A 50 8.38 -4.48 3.31
CA GLY A 50 9.14 -3.78 2.29
C GLY A 50 8.49 -3.72 0.90
N THR A 51 7.82 -4.79 0.45
CA THR A 51 7.07 -4.80 -0.81
C THR A 51 5.94 -3.78 -0.80
N HIS A 52 5.19 -3.71 0.31
CA HIS A 52 4.05 -2.81 0.44
C HIS A 52 4.49 -1.36 0.60
N VAL A 53 5.56 -1.10 1.36
CA VAL A 53 6.18 0.23 1.44
C VAL A 53 6.73 0.67 0.08
N THR A 54 7.25 -0.24 -0.74
CA THR A 54 7.68 0.07 -2.14
C THR A 54 6.49 0.48 -3.02
N LEU A 55 5.39 -0.29 -3.00
CA LEU A 55 4.17 0.01 -3.76
C LEU A 55 3.46 1.28 -3.26
N PHE A 56 3.48 1.53 -1.95
CA PHE A 56 3.01 2.75 -1.34
C PHE A 56 3.84 3.96 -1.80
N LEU A 57 5.17 3.92 -1.66
CA LEU A 57 6.05 5.03 -2.01
C LEU A 57 5.97 5.36 -3.50
N TRP A 58 5.89 4.36 -4.39
CA TRP A 58 5.59 4.63 -5.80
C TRP A 58 4.24 5.33 -5.95
N ARG A 59 3.13 4.85 -5.35
CA ARG A 59 1.83 5.54 -5.51
C ARG A 59 1.88 6.98 -4.96
N TYR A 60 2.53 7.21 -3.83
CA TYR A 60 2.76 8.55 -3.26
C TYR A 60 3.48 9.49 -4.25
N TYR A 61 4.65 9.09 -4.77
CA TYR A 61 5.37 9.90 -5.76
C TYR A 61 4.65 10.01 -7.11
N LEU A 62 3.67 9.16 -7.40
CA LEU A 62 2.90 9.26 -8.63
C LEU A 62 2.00 10.48 -8.55
N LEU A 63 1.30 10.62 -7.43
CA LEU A 63 0.38 11.72 -7.21
C LEU A 63 1.14 13.05 -7.10
N ILE A 64 2.29 13.08 -6.42
CA ILE A 64 3.19 14.25 -6.35
C ILE A 64 3.64 14.71 -7.74
N GLU A 65 4.15 13.81 -8.57
CA GLU A 65 4.58 14.20 -9.92
C GLU A 65 3.39 14.60 -10.80
N LEU A 66 2.25 13.91 -10.75
CA LEU A 66 1.05 14.34 -11.45
C LEU A 66 0.60 15.75 -10.99
N PHE A 67 0.74 16.08 -9.70
CA PHE A 67 0.51 17.43 -9.21
C PHE A 67 1.52 18.44 -9.80
N GLU A 68 2.84 18.19 -9.73
CA GLU A 68 3.84 19.10 -10.29
C GLU A 68 3.68 19.34 -11.80
N GLN A 69 3.47 18.27 -12.58
CA GLN A 69 3.34 18.34 -14.03
C GLN A 69 2.06 19.07 -14.49
N PHE A 70 0.97 19.01 -13.70
CA PHE A 70 -0.34 19.53 -14.12
C PHE A 70 -0.91 20.70 -13.29
N LYS A 71 -0.37 21.07 -12.11
CA LYS A 71 -0.90 22.18 -11.27
C LYS A 71 -0.91 23.56 -11.93
N LYS A 72 -0.16 23.74 -13.03
CA LYS A 72 -0.13 24.98 -13.86
C LYS A 72 -0.91 24.84 -15.17
N ASN A 73 -1.59 23.72 -15.40
CA ASN A 73 -2.30 23.42 -16.64
C ASN A 73 -3.76 23.87 -16.56
N SER A 74 -4.19 24.76 -17.45
CA SER A 74 -5.54 25.35 -17.45
C SER A 74 -6.59 24.56 -18.23
N ALA A 75 -6.28 23.35 -18.73
CA ALA A 75 -7.26 22.51 -19.41
C ALA A 75 -8.19 21.82 -18.40
N ASN A 76 -9.51 21.97 -18.62
CA ASN A 76 -10.56 21.80 -17.61
C ASN A 76 -10.53 20.49 -16.81
N LYS A 77 -10.12 19.37 -17.42
CA LYS A 77 -10.06 18.07 -16.71
C LYS A 77 -8.99 18.06 -15.60
N TYR A 78 -7.81 18.60 -15.87
CA TYR A 78 -6.74 18.64 -14.87
C TYR A 78 -7.16 19.47 -13.67
N THR A 79 -7.78 20.64 -13.92
CA THR A 79 -8.30 21.52 -12.87
C THR A 79 -9.50 20.96 -12.09
N ALA A 80 -10.23 19.99 -12.66
CA ALA A 80 -11.38 19.37 -11.99
C ALA A 80 -10.93 18.32 -10.96
N PHE A 81 -9.99 17.44 -11.31
CA PHE A 81 -9.49 16.37 -10.43
C PHE A 81 -8.34 16.82 -9.51
N LEU A 82 -7.69 17.97 -9.77
CA LEU A 82 -6.59 18.50 -8.93
C LEU A 82 -6.91 18.58 -7.41
N PRO A 83 -8.12 18.96 -6.95
CA PRO A 83 -8.45 18.97 -5.52
C PRO A 83 -8.45 17.56 -4.91
N THR A 84 -9.01 16.57 -5.61
CA THR A 84 -9.01 15.15 -5.20
C THR A 84 -7.59 14.60 -5.18
N LEU A 85 -6.76 14.97 -6.16
CA LEU A 85 -5.34 14.61 -6.19
C LEU A 85 -4.57 15.18 -4.98
N ILE A 86 -4.73 16.48 -4.69
CA ILE A 86 -4.12 17.14 -3.51
C ILE A 86 -4.59 16.47 -2.21
N SER A 87 -5.88 16.17 -2.10
CA SER A 87 -6.43 15.47 -0.93
C SER A 87 -5.74 14.12 -0.73
N ASN A 88 -5.64 13.30 -1.78
CA ASN A 88 -4.99 11.99 -1.68
C ASN A 88 -3.50 12.09 -1.33
N ILE A 89 -2.76 13.06 -1.88
CA ILE A 89 -1.34 13.27 -1.51
C ILE A 89 -1.22 13.55 0.00
N VAL A 90 -2.06 14.45 0.55
CA VAL A 90 -2.05 14.77 1.99
C VAL A 90 -2.42 13.56 2.84
N HIS A 91 -3.36 12.72 2.43
CA HIS A 91 -3.71 11.50 3.18
C HIS A 91 -2.57 10.47 3.17
N LEU A 92 -1.91 10.27 2.02
CA LEU A 92 -0.74 9.39 1.92
C LEU A 92 0.45 9.94 2.73
N ASP A 93 0.71 11.25 2.73
CA ASP A 93 1.77 11.87 3.55
C ASP A 93 1.60 11.56 5.05
N ASN A 94 0.38 11.69 5.59
CA ASN A 94 0.09 11.28 6.98
C ASN A 94 0.33 9.77 7.21
N VAL A 95 0.00 8.92 6.23
CA VAL A 95 0.20 7.45 6.30
C VAL A 95 1.69 7.08 6.38
N ILE A 96 2.61 7.89 5.83
CA ILE A 96 4.06 7.67 5.97
C ILE A 96 4.47 7.69 7.44
N GLU A 97 3.98 8.68 8.21
CA GLU A 97 4.25 8.74 9.65
C GLU A 97 3.66 7.51 10.39
N PHE A 98 2.42 7.11 10.07
CA PHE A 98 1.79 5.94 10.70
C PHE A 98 2.50 4.61 10.38
N LEU A 99 3.08 4.47 9.19
CA LEU A 99 3.84 3.29 8.77
C LEU A 99 5.21 3.20 9.47
N ILE A 100 5.87 4.33 9.67
CA ILE A 100 7.33 4.38 9.93
C ILE A 100 7.65 4.78 11.36
N CYS A 101 6.94 5.75 11.94
CA CYS A 101 7.18 6.20 13.31
C CYS A 101 7.14 5.07 14.37
N PRO A 102 6.28 4.03 14.26
CA PRO A 102 6.30 2.89 15.18
C PRO A 102 7.63 2.11 15.21
N CYS A 103 8.43 2.17 14.15
CA CYS A 103 9.69 1.44 14.04
C CYS A 103 10.92 2.23 14.52
N LEU A 104 10.80 3.54 14.78
CA LEU A 104 11.93 4.42 15.12
C LEU A 104 12.64 4.04 16.44
N ASP A 105 11.87 3.68 17.46
CA ASP A 105 12.38 3.33 18.79
C ASP A 105 12.64 1.81 18.97
N VAL A 106 12.44 0.99 17.92
CA VAL A 106 12.56 -0.48 18.01
C VAL A 106 14.03 -0.91 17.87
N PRO A 107 14.58 -1.71 18.80
CA PRO A 107 15.95 -2.21 18.69
C PRO A 107 16.15 -3.05 17.41
N LEU A 108 17.24 -2.81 16.68
CA LEU A 108 17.59 -3.53 15.43
C LEU A 108 17.68 -5.07 15.56
N ALA A 109 17.79 -5.60 16.77
CA ALA A 109 17.78 -7.04 17.04
C ALA A 109 16.37 -7.63 17.24
N GLU A 110 15.37 -6.79 17.52
CA GLU A 110 13.96 -7.14 17.73
C GLU A 110 13.12 -6.81 16.48
N LEU A 111 13.56 -5.81 15.70
CA LEU A 111 12.94 -5.36 14.46
C LEU A 111 12.65 -6.45 13.39
N PRO A 112 13.44 -7.52 13.20
CA PRO A 112 13.16 -8.57 12.20
C PRO A 112 11.77 -9.20 12.30
N ASP A 113 11.25 -9.36 13.53
CA ASP A 113 9.97 -10.00 13.85
C ASP A 113 8.94 -9.00 14.41
N TYR A 114 9.22 -7.69 14.32
CA TYR A 114 8.40 -6.64 14.92
C TYR A 114 7.16 -6.31 14.08
N HIS A 115 5.98 -6.52 14.67
CA HIS A 115 4.70 -6.08 14.11
C HIS A 115 4.22 -4.78 14.77
N SER A 116 3.95 -3.77 13.94
CA SER A 116 3.30 -2.52 14.33
C SER A 116 1.80 -2.64 14.05
N LYS A 117 0.95 -2.45 15.07
CA LYS A 117 -0.51 -2.46 14.87
C LYS A 117 -0.94 -1.43 13.83
N ASN A 118 -0.35 -0.24 13.83
CA ASN A 118 -0.68 0.81 12.86
C ASN A 118 -0.31 0.41 11.43
N SER A 119 0.81 -0.30 11.26
CA SER A 119 1.31 -0.74 9.95
C SER A 119 0.51 -1.94 9.44
N ASP A 120 0.13 -2.86 10.34
CA ASP A 120 -0.77 -3.99 10.04
C ASP A 120 -2.20 -3.48 9.71
N GLU A 121 -2.71 -2.49 10.46
CA GLU A 121 -4.03 -1.87 10.23
C GLU A 121 -4.07 -1.05 8.93
N TYR A 122 -2.98 -0.35 8.57
CA TYR A 122 -2.80 0.22 7.24
C TYR A 122 -2.87 -0.87 6.15
N LEU A 123 -2.17 -2.00 6.31
CA LEU A 123 -2.20 -3.08 5.32
C LEU A 123 -3.58 -3.77 5.23
N VAL A 124 -4.28 -3.92 6.35
CA VAL A 124 -5.68 -4.36 6.38
C VAL A 124 -6.59 -3.41 5.60
N THR A 125 -6.45 -2.10 5.82
CA THR A 125 -7.21 -1.05 5.14
C THR A 125 -6.90 -1.02 3.64
N GLU A 126 -5.61 -1.12 3.28
CA GLU A 126 -5.13 -1.16 1.90
C GLU A 126 -5.70 -2.36 1.13
N TYR A 127 -5.70 -3.55 1.73
CA TYR A 127 -6.21 -4.76 1.07
C TYR A 127 -7.73 -4.76 0.90
N LEU A 128 -8.46 -4.24 1.89
CA LEU A 128 -9.94 -4.33 1.94
C LEU A 128 -10.66 -3.13 1.29
N ILE A 129 -10.00 -1.96 1.23
CA ILE A 129 -10.59 -0.70 0.76
C ILE A 129 -9.78 -0.11 -0.40
N GLY A 130 -8.47 -0.39 -0.50
CA GLY A 130 -7.58 0.17 -1.53
C GLY A 130 -7.17 1.63 -1.32
N TRP A 131 -7.89 2.37 -0.46
CA TRP A 131 -7.66 3.78 -0.14
C TRP A 131 -7.68 4.06 1.36
N HIS A 132 -7.11 5.21 1.74
CA HIS A 132 -6.89 5.65 3.13
C HIS A 132 -7.54 7.00 3.45
N ASP A 133 -8.48 7.45 2.62
CA ASP A 133 -9.26 8.64 2.93
C ASP A 133 -10.33 8.32 4.01
N PRO A 134 -10.68 9.28 4.89
CA PRO A 134 -11.67 9.04 5.92
C PRO A 134 -13.07 8.69 5.42
N GLN A 135 -13.48 9.08 4.22
CA GLN A 135 -14.84 8.81 3.74
C GLN A 135 -15.00 7.34 3.38
N SER A 136 -14.04 6.75 2.67
CA SER A 136 -14.03 5.33 2.32
C SER A 136 -13.87 4.42 3.53
N VAL A 137 -13.01 4.80 4.49
CA VAL A 137 -12.88 4.07 5.77
C VAL A 137 -14.17 4.12 6.58
N ASN A 138 -14.83 5.29 6.70
CA ASN A 138 -16.13 5.41 7.37
C ASN A 138 -17.24 4.64 6.62
N TYR A 139 -17.25 4.64 5.30
CA TYR A 139 -18.21 3.89 4.48
C TYR A 139 -18.06 2.38 4.72
N PHE A 140 -16.81 1.87 4.70
CA PHE A 140 -16.55 0.47 5.02
C PHE A 140 -17.01 0.12 6.44
N GLN A 141 -16.68 0.93 7.44
CA GLN A 141 -17.09 0.71 8.84
C GLN A 141 -18.62 0.80 9.05
N ALA A 142 -19.34 1.56 8.22
CA ALA A 142 -20.81 1.63 8.29
C ALA A 142 -21.50 0.38 7.74
N HIS A 143 -20.90 -0.31 6.76
CA HIS A 143 -21.50 -1.44 6.05
C HIS A 143 -20.89 -2.81 6.40
N CYS A 144 -19.65 -2.85 6.89
CA CYS A 144 -18.98 -4.06 7.37
C CYS A 144 -18.88 -4.06 8.91
N PRO A 145 -19.46 -5.06 9.61
CA PRO A 145 -19.45 -5.12 11.08
C PRO A 145 -18.11 -5.57 11.69
N THR A 146 -17.05 -5.68 10.89
CA THR A 146 -15.72 -6.15 11.30
C THR A 146 -14.84 -4.96 11.64
N ASN A 147 -14.35 -4.86 12.88
CA ASN A 147 -13.35 -3.84 13.21
C ASN A 147 -12.01 -4.16 12.52
N LEU A 148 -11.50 -3.23 11.70
CA LEU A 148 -10.21 -3.32 11.01
C LEU A 148 -9.06 -3.63 11.98
N GLU A 149 -9.09 -3.03 13.18
CA GLU A 149 -8.11 -3.23 14.26
C GLU A 149 -7.95 -4.69 14.73
N HIS A 150 -8.91 -5.57 14.41
CA HIS A 150 -8.95 -6.97 14.84
C HIS A 150 -8.73 -7.97 13.69
N ILE A 151 -8.49 -7.50 12.47
CA ILE A 151 -8.25 -8.38 11.32
C ILE A 151 -6.76 -8.73 11.26
N SER A 152 -6.45 -10.03 11.20
CA SER A 152 -5.09 -10.49 10.91
C SER A 152 -4.82 -10.41 9.41
N MET A 153 -3.61 -10.03 9.02
CA MET A 153 -3.12 -10.15 7.64
C MET A 153 -2.86 -11.61 7.22
N GLU A 154 -2.95 -12.57 8.14
CA GLU A 154 -2.76 -13.99 7.84
C GLU A 154 -3.83 -14.49 6.84
N GLY A 155 -3.36 -15.01 5.71
CA GLY A 155 -4.23 -15.51 4.64
C GLY A 155 -4.63 -14.47 3.58
N PHE A 156 -4.10 -13.26 3.64
CA PHE A 156 -4.28 -12.25 2.58
C PHE A 156 -3.50 -12.66 1.32
N ASP A 157 -4.18 -12.77 0.17
CA ASP A 157 -3.53 -13.03 -1.12
C ASP A 157 -3.07 -11.69 -1.73
N TRP A 158 -1.90 -11.23 -1.30
CA TRP A 158 -1.29 -10.01 -1.80
C TRP A 158 -1.05 -10.00 -3.31
N LYS A 159 -1.06 -11.17 -3.97
CA LYS A 159 -1.02 -11.27 -5.43
C LYS A 159 -2.40 -11.05 -6.03
N GLU A 160 -3.48 -11.59 -5.44
CA GLU A 160 -4.86 -11.23 -5.81
C GLU A 160 -5.05 -9.71 -5.73
N TYR A 161 -4.61 -9.07 -4.64
CA TYR A 161 -4.62 -7.60 -4.50
C TYR A 161 -3.81 -6.90 -5.60
N SER A 162 -2.56 -7.29 -5.86
CA SER A 162 -1.75 -6.69 -6.94
C SER A 162 -2.36 -6.88 -8.35
N ASP A 163 -3.00 -8.03 -8.62
CA ASP A 163 -3.68 -8.31 -9.89
C ASP A 163 -4.92 -7.42 -10.11
N HIS A 164 -5.47 -6.77 -9.06
CA HIS A 164 -6.55 -5.78 -9.13
C HIS A 164 -6.07 -4.33 -9.30
N ILE A 165 -4.83 -3.99 -8.92
CA ILE A 165 -4.28 -2.64 -9.14
C ILE A 165 -4.21 -2.40 -10.66
N PRO A 166 -4.58 -1.20 -11.17
CA PRO A 166 -4.38 -0.86 -12.57
C PRO A 166 -2.91 -1.06 -12.96
N LYS A 167 -2.64 -1.68 -14.10
CA LYS A 167 -1.25 -1.86 -14.58
C LYS A 167 -0.50 -0.54 -14.78
N LEU A 168 -1.26 0.55 -14.99
CA LEU A 168 -0.80 1.95 -14.92
C LEU A 168 -0.07 2.31 -13.60
N MET A 169 -0.51 1.70 -12.49
CA MET A 169 -0.16 2.03 -11.10
C MET A 169 0.63 0.93 -10.37
N ASP A 170 0.54 -0.35 -10.77
CA ASP A 170 1.44 -1.41 -10.29
C ASP A 170 2.87 -1.29 -10.86
N ARG A 171 2.94 -0.89 -12.14
CA ARG A 171 4.06 -0.17 -12.78
C ARG A 171 5.44 -0.86 -12.87
N ALA A 172 5.53 -2.18 -12.70
CA ALA A 172 6.80 -2.94 -12.74
C ALA A 172 7.76 -2.58 -13.91
N ASP A 173 7.21 -2.20 -15.07
CA ASP A 173 7.93 -1.69 -16.26
C ASP A 173 8.95 -0.57 -15.97
N TYR A 174 8.71 0.24 -14.93
CA TYR A 174 9.58 1.35 -14.52
C TYR A 174 10.46 1.02 -13.31
N ASN A 175 10.49 -0.24 -12.87
CA ASN A 175 11.25 -0.72 -11.71
C ASN A 175 10.93 0.05 -10.40
N TRP A 176 9.67 0.48 -10.23
CA TRP A 176 9.17 1.25 -9.09
C TRP A 176 9.92 2.57 -8.78
N ASP A 177 10.66 3.11 -9.75
CA ASP A 177 11.37 4.39 -9.64
C ASP A 177 10.67 5.48 -10.49
N ILE A 178 10.16 6.51 -9.82
CA ILE A 178 9.46 7.65 -10.44
C ILE A 178 10.34 8.40 -11.46
N GLU A 179 11.65 8.51 -11.25
CA GLU A 179 12.55 9.23 -12.18
C GLU A 179 12.64 8.54 -13.55
N LYS A 180 12.27 7.25 -13.63
CA LYS A 180 12.24 6.49 -14.89
C LYS A 180 10.96 6.72 -15.71
N VAL A 181 9.99 7.51 -15.25
CA VAL A 181 8.76 7.82 -16.00
C VAL A 181 9.05 8.74 -17.20
N PRO A 182 8.80 8.32 -18.45
CA PRO A 182 8.98 9.18 -19.61
C PRO A 182 7.89 10.25 -19.66
N TYR A 183 8.27 11.51 -19.90
CA TYR A 183 7.34 12.66 -19.93
C TYR A 183 6.08 12.47 -20.79
N LYS A 184 6.18 11.70 -21.88
CA LYS A 184 5.06 11.37 -22.79
C LYS A 184 3.94 10.56 -22.12
N ASP A 185 4.22 9.85 -21.03
CA ASP A 185 3.33 8.88 -20.40
C ASP A 185 2.59 9.44 -19.17
N TYR A 186 3.03 10.58 -18.59
CA TYR A 186 2.30 11.27 -17.49
C TYR A 186 0.83 11.53 -17.79
N LYS A 187 0.46 11.77 -19.06
CA LYS A 187 -0.96 11.94 -19.44
C LYS A 187 -1.75 10.64 -19.30
N LYS A 188 -1.16 9.48 -19.62
CA LYS A 188 -1.81 8.18 -19.43
C LYS A 188 -1.91 7.81 -17.95
N LEU A 189 -0.86 8.17 -17.20
CA LEU A 189 -0.81 7.98 -15.75
C LEU A 189 -1.86 8.86 -15.04
N TRP A 190 -2.03 10.12 -15.47
CA TRP A 190 -3.14 10.96 -15.04
C TRP A 190 -4.47 10.28 -15.34
N ASP A 191 -4.70 9.90 -16.59
CA ASP A 191 -5.99 9.36 -17.03
C ASP A 191 -6.34 8.05 -16.31
N ALA A 192 -5.36 7.20 -16.00
CA ALA A 192 -5.55 5.97 -15.23
C ALA A 192 -5.75 6.21 -13.72
N VAL A 193 -5.16 7.27 -13.16
CA VAL A 193 -5.39 7.69 -11.76
C VAL A 193 -6.77 8.34 -11.62
N GLU A 194 -7.16 9.21 -12.57
CA GLU A 194 -8.48 9.82 -12.64
C GLU A 194 -9.57 8.74 -12.82
N GLU A 195 -9.37 7.76 -13.71
CA GLU A 195 -10.28 6.61 -13.87
C GLU A 195 -10.36 5.72 -12.61
N TRP A 196 -9.23 5.41 -11.96
CA TRP A 196 -9.22 4.59 -10.75
C TRP A 196 -9.95 5.25 -9.58
N TRP A 197 -9.78 6.56 -9.37
CA TRP A 197 -10.47 7.27 -8.29
C TRP A 197 -11.94 7.57 -8.62
N VAL A 198 -12.27 8.05 -9.82
CA VAL A 198 -13.66 8.40 -10.17
C VAL A 198 -14.55 7.16 -10.25
N LYS A 199 -14.08 6.04 -10.81
CA LYS A 199 -14.91 4.83 -10.94
C LYS A 199 -15.40 4.31 -9.59
N TRP A 200 -14.51 4.28 -8.59
CA TRP A 200 -14.85 3.82 -7.24
C TRP A 200 -15.70 4.86 -6.46
N GLU A 201 -15.56 6.17 -6.74
CA GLU A 201 -16.52 7.18 -6.25
C GLU A 201 -17.93 6.87 -6.79
N ASP A 202 -18.09 6.63 -8.10
CA ASP A 202 -19.36 6.27 -8.73
C ASP A 202 -19.91 4.92 -8.19
N ASP A 203 -19.09 3.85 -8.18
CA ASP A 203 -19.48 2.53 -7.66
C ASP A 203 -19.96 2.64 -6.18
N SER A 204 -19.31 3.49 -5.34
CA SER A 204 -19.71 3.71 -3.94
C SER A 204 -20.99 4.53 -3.75
N MET A 205 -21.43 5.25 -4.79
CA MET A 205 -22.59 6.15 -4.77
C MET A 205 -23.83 5.50 -5.40
N GLU A 206 -23.70 4.71 -6.47
CA GLU A 206 -24.84 4.03 -7.12
C GLU A 206 -25.36 2.84 -6.29
N GLU A 207 -24.50 2.14 -5.53
CA GLU A 207 -24.91 1.02 -4.65
C GLU A 207 -25.76 1.43 -3.42
N GLY A 208 -26.12 2.71 -3.29
CA GLY A 208 -27.07 3.21 -2.30
C GLY A 208 -28.52 2.72 -2.48
N GLU A 209 -28.89 2.18 -3.65
CA GLU A 209 -30.23 1.64 -3.94
C GLU A 209 -30.21 0.13 -4.31
N GLU A 210 -30.28 -0.72 -3.28
CA GLU A 210 -30.71 -2.13 -3.32
C GLU A 210 -29.99 -3.14 -4.25
N GLU A 211 -28.66 -3.33 -4.15
CA GLU A 211 -28.09 -4.65 -4.52
C GLU A 211 -26.96 -5.14 -3.59
N GLN A 212 -27.10 -6.36 -3.04
CA GLN A 212 -26.08 -6.97 -2.16
C GLN A 212 -24.97 -7.62 -2.99
N HIS A 213 -24.05 -6.82 -3.53
CA HIS A 213 -22.90 -7.39 -4.21
C HIS A 213 -21.85 -7.97 -3.28
N SER A 214 -21.05 -8.86 -3.87
CA SER A 214 -20.10 -9.67 -3.13
C SER A 214 -18.84 -8.88 -2.84
N LEU A 215 -18.56 -8.68 -1.55
CA LEU A 215 -17.21 -8.46 -1.04
C LEU A 215 -16.18 -9.31 -1.82
N PRO A 216 -14.94 -8.82 -2.04
CA PRO A 216 -13.90 -9.61 -2.69
C PRO A 216 -13.74 -10.98 -2.01
N SER A 217 -13.42 -12.00 -2.80
CA SER A 217 -13.48 -13.42 -2.41
C SER A 217 -12.85 -13.70 -1.03
N THR A 218 -11.70 -13.09 -0.78
CA THR A 218 -10.97 -13.13 0.49
C THR A 218 -11.78 -12.57 1.68
N ALA A 219 -12.46 -11.44 1.53
CA ALA A 219 -13.30 -10.86 2.59
C ALA A 219 -14.58 -11.68 2.85
N GLN A 220 -15.12 -12.38 1.84
CA GLN A 220 -16.16 -13.40 2.07
C GLN A 220 -15.64 -14.64 2.79
N ALA A 221 -14.37 -15.02 2.60
CA ALA A 221 -13.74 -16.11 3.34
C ALA A 221 -13.57 -15.73 4.83
N ILE A 222 -13.12 -14.49 5.11
CA ILE A 222 -13.01 -13.93 6.46
C ILE A 222 -14.40 -13.90 7.16
N GLN A 223 -15.45 -13.44 6.47
CA GLN A 223 -16.82 -13.49 7.02
C GLN A 223 -17.30 -14.92 7.35
N LYS A 224 -16.85 -15.94 6.60
CA LYS A 224 -17.18 -17.35 6.87
C LYS A 224 -16.40 -17.91 8.06
N GLN A 225 -15.13 -17.56 8.22
CA GLN A 225 -14.34 -17.91 9.41
C GLN A 225 -14.91 -17.26 10.69
N GLY A 226 -15.36 -16.00 10.60
CA GLY A 226 -16.04 -15.30 11.70
C GLY A 226 -17.44 -15.84 12.07
N ARG A 227 -17.99 -16.80 11.32
CA ARG A 227 -19.29 -17.45 11.58
C ARG A 227 -19.19 -18.96 11.84
N GLY A 228 -18.07 -19.39 12.44
CA GLY A 228 -17.92 -20.76 12.95
C GLY A 228 -18.73 -21.00 14.23
N ASP A 229 -20.02 -21.32 14.09
CA ASP A 229 -20.89 -21.66 15.22
C ASP A 229 -20.42 -22.91 15.99
N SER A 230 -20.60 -22.90 17.30
CA SER A 230 -20.19 -24.01 18.17
C SER A 230 -21.16 -25.20 18.13
N ASN A 231 -20.72 -26.32 17.55
CA ASN A 231 -21.12 -27.68 17.96
C ASN A 231 -20.04 -28.69 17.52
N GLY A 232 -19.88 -29.77 18.28
CA GLY A 232 -18.71 -30.66 18.20
C GLY A 232 -19.01 -32.09 17.76
N GLU A 233 -18.28 -33.02 18.39
CA GLU A 233 -18.01 -34.39 17.91
C GLU A 233 -17.09 -34.40 16.68
N GLY A 234 -16.30 -35.47 16.51
CA GLY A 234 -15.20 -35.51 15.54
C GLY A 234 -14.69 -36.92 15.29
N ASP A 235 -13.66 -37.04 14.47
CA ASP A 235 -12.99 -38.30 14.18
C ASP A 235 -11.49 -38.08 13.89
N GLU A 236 -10.70 -39.16 13.92
CA GLU A 236 -9.24 -39.11 14.10
C GLU A 236 -8.44 -39.49 12.82
N TRP A 237 -7.15 -39.07 12.75
CA TRP A 237 -6.12 -39.37 11.72
C TRP A 237 -6.21 -38.67 10.34
N PRO A 238 -5.07 -38.47 9.63
CA PRO A 238 -3.71 -38.18 10.10
C PRO A 238 -3.08 -36.94 9.42
N PRO A 239 -1.98 -36.37 9.96
CA PRO A 239 -1.34 -35.18 9.39
C PRO A 239 -0.72 -35.43 8.01
N LYS A 240 -1.12 -34.62 7.02
CA LYS A 240 -0.40 -34.52 5.74
C LYS A 240 0.91 -33.76 5.95
N ARG A 241 2.00 -34.28 5.38
CA ARG A 241 3.31 -33.62 5.41
C ARG A 241 3.30 -32.37 4.54
N ILE A 242 3.78 -31.25 5.07
CA ILE A 242 4.13 -30.06 4.28
C ILE A 242 5.43 -30.36 3.50
N PRO A 243 5.50 -30.16 2.18
CA PRO A 243 6.76 -30.22 1.43
C PRO A 243 7.70 -29.09 1.85
N ASN A 244 8.97 -29.40 2.08
CA ASN A 244 10.01 -28.38 2.36
C ASN A 244 10.40 -27.65 1.05
N PRO A 245 10.21 -26.32 0.92
CA PRO A 245 10.53 -25.60 -0.32
C PRO A 245 12.03 -25.35 -0.55
N MET A 246 12.93 -25.74 0.37
CA MET A 246 14.39 -25.59 0.22
C MET A 246 15.12 -26.85 -0.31
N ALA A 247 14.45 -27.72 -1.07
CA ALA A 247 15.04 -28.97 -1.57
C ALA A 247 15.67 -28.87 -2.98
N ASP A 248 15.16 -28.00 -3.86
CA ASP A 248 15.46 -28.05 -5.31
C ASP A 248 16.50 -27.01 -5.78
N VAL A 249 17.48 -26.67 -4.94
CA VAL A 249 18.58 -25.73 -5.29
C VAL A 249 19.92 -26.44 -5.50
N GLU A 250 20.14 -27.63 -4.92
CA GLU A 250 21.38 -28.42 -5.09
C GLU A 250 21.30 -29.44 -6.24
N ALA A 251 20.91 -28.99 -7.44
CA ALA A 251 20.74 -29.88 -8.61
C ALA A 251 21.23 -29.32 -9.97
N MET A 252 21.94 -28.19 -10.01
CA MET A 252 22.44 -27.57 -11.27
C MET A 252 23.91 -27.11 -11.26
N GLU A 253 24.79 -27.76 -10.49
CA GLU A 253 26.26 -27.59 -10.60
C GLU A 253 26.99 -28.93 -10.87
N SER A 254 26.71 -29.57 -12.01
CA SER A 254 27.42 -30.80 -12.46
C SER A 254 27.30 -31.06 -13.98
N GLN A 255 27.74 -30.12 -14.81
CA GLN A 255 28.20 -30.36 -16.20
C GLN A 255 29.39 -29.45 -16.54
#